data_AF-A0AAE3JUR7-F1
#
_entry.id   AF-A0AAE3JUR7-F1
#
_cell.length_a   1.000
_cell.length_b   1.000
_cell.length_c   1.000
_cell.angle_alpha   90.00
_cell.angle_beta   90.00
_cell.angle_gamma   90.00
#
_symmetry.space_group_name_H-M   'P 1'
#
loop_
_entity.id
_entity.type
_entity.pdbx_description
1 polymer ?
#
loop_
_entity_poly.entity_id
_entity_poly.type
_entity_poly.pdbx_seq_one_letter_code
_entity_poly.pdbx_strand_id
1 'polypeptide(L)'
;MNRTRPKQIVIRVSEEELAQIKEKVEQSGKSQQQYIIEALTQSNIVNTDGIKELIPELKRVGNNLNQIAHALNGSSYYSYNLITENQKELTEIWQSLKQFLQKQA
;
A
#
# COMPACT_ATOMS: atom_id res chain seq x y z
N MET A 1 41.94 -16.43 -6.51
CA MET A 1 40.59 -16.63 -7.09
C MET A 1 39.68 -15.56 -6.52
N ASN A 2 39.20 -14.61 -7.34
CA ASN A 2 38.32 -13.54 -6.88
C ASN A 2 36.90 -14.08 -6.69
N ARG A 3 36.30 -13.86 -5.52
CA ARG A 3 34.90 -14.20 -5.26
C ARG A 3 33.99 -13.27 -6.07
N THR A 4 32.95 -13.82 -6.68
CA THR A 4 31.92 -13.03 -7.38
C THR A 4 31.08 -12.16 -6.44
N ARG A 5 30.98 -12.52 -5.14
CA ARG A 5 30.25 -11.77 -4.11
C ARG A 5 31.16 -11.57 -2.87
N PRO A 6 31.90 -10.45 -2.76
CA PRO A 6 32.89 -10.25 -1.70
C PRO A 6 32.31 -9.71 -0.38
N LYS A 7 31.08 -9.20 -0.36
CA LYS A 7 30.44 -8.58 0.81
C LYS A 7 29.61 -9.60 1.59
N GLN A 8 29.67 -9.55 2.92
CA GLN A 8 28.90 -10.42 3.82
C GLN A 8 27.92 -9.59 4.65
N ILE A 9 26.71 -10.12 4.84
CA ILE A 9 25.69 -9.59 5.74
C ILE A 9 25.51 -10.63 6.86
N VAL A 10 25.70 -10.22 8.11
CA VAL A 10 25.53 -11.09 9.29
C VAL A 10 24.24 -10.66 9.99
N ILE A 11 23.31 -11.61 10.15
CA ILE A 11 22.03 -11.39 10.80
C ILE A 11 21.94 -12.37 11.97
N ARG A 12 21.54 -11.88 13.14
CA ARG A 12 21.21 -12.74 14.28
C ARG A 12 19.75 -13.13 14.18
N VAL A 13 19.47 -14.41 14.36
CA VAL A 13 18.12 -14.98 14.34
C VAL A 13 17.97 -15.90 15.54
N SER A 14 16.75 -16.03 16.03
CA SER A 14 16.35 -17.07 16.97
C SER A 14 16.35 -18.45 16.31
N GLU A 15 16.25 -19.51 17.12
CA GLU A 15 16.15 -20.88 16.61
C GLU A 15 14.89 -21.08 15.75
N GLU A 16 13.77 -20.48 16.16
CA GLU A 16 12.49 -20.53 15.44
C GLU A 16 12.58 -19.85 14.08
N GLU A 17 13.15 -18.64 14.03
CA GLU A 17 13.37 -17.92 12.76
C GLU A 17 14.32 -18.69 11.84
N LEU A 18 15.38 -19.31 12.40
CA LEU A 18 16.31 -20.13 11.61
C LEU A 18 15.61 -21.35 11.01
N ALA A 19 14.74 -22.03 11.76
CA ALA A 19 13.96 -23.16 11.28
C ALA A 19 13.06 -22.76 10.11
N GLN A 20 12.33 -21.64 10.26
CA GLN A 20 11.47 -21.10 9.20
C GLN A 20 12.26 -20.72 7.94
N ILE A 21 13.44 -20.11 8.09
CA ILE A 21 14.30 -19.78 6.95
C ILE A 21 14.74 -21.05 6.23
N LYS A 22 15.18 -22.09 6.96
CA LYS A 22 15.62 -23.36 6.36
C LYS A 22 14.49 -24.04 5.58
N GLU A 23 13.30 -24.11 6.15
CA GLU A 23 12.13 -24.69 5.49
C GLU A 23 11.82 -23.96 4.18
N LYS A 24 11.79 -22.62 4.20
CA LYS A 24 11.54 -21.83 2.99
C LYS A 24 12.64 -21.97 1.94
N VAL A 25 13.89 -22.09 2.36
CA VAL A 25 15.03 -22.36 1.46
C VAL A 25 14.83 -23.71 0.77
N GLU A 26 14.49 -24.76 1.53
CA GLU A 26 14.23 -26.10 1.00
C GLU A 26 13.07 -26.09 0.01
N GLN A 27 11.93 -25.48 0.37
CA GLN A 27 10.77 -25.34 -0.51
C GLN A 27 11.08 -24.57 -1.81
N SER A 28 12.03 -23.63 -1.75
CA SER A 28 12.42 -22.83 -2.93
C SER A 28 13.32 -23.58 -3.92
N GLY A 29 13.96 -24.69 -3.50
CA GLY A 29 14.96 -25.41 -4.29
C GLY A 29 16.26 -24.63 -4.56
N LYS A 30 16.46 -23.49 -3.91
CA LYS A 30 17.64 -22.61 -4.09
C LYS A 30 18.64 -22.81 -2.97
N SER A 31 19.89 -22.41 -3.21
CA SER A 31 20.86 -22.26 -2.11
C SER A 31 20.39 -21.19 -1.13
N GLN A 32 20.71 -21.36 0.15
CA GLN A 32 20.35 -20.38 1.19
C GLN A 32 20.81 -18.95 0.85
N GLN A 33 22.03 -18.79 0.31
CA GLN A 33 22.53 -17.48 -0.10
C GLN A 33 21.70 -16.88 -1.24
N GLN A 34 21.32 -17.68 -2.23
CA GLN A 34 20.51 -17.20 -3.35
C GLN A 34 19.09 -16.85 -2.90
N TYR A 35 18.46 -17.72 -2.09
CA TYR A 35 17.14 -17.49 -1.55
C TYR A 35 17.07 -16.20 -0.73
N ILE A 36 18.01 -16.00 0.21
CA ILE A 36 18.02 -14.81 1.07
C ILE A 36 18.25 -13.54 0.23
N ILE A 37 19.16 -13.57 -0.75
CA ILE A 37 19.39 -12.42 -1.62
C ILE A 37 18.14 -12.07 -2.41
N GLU A 38 17.51 -13.06 -3.06
CA GLU A 38 16.28 -12.83 -3.82
C GLU A 38 15.13 -12.36 -2.92
N ALA A 39 14.96 -12.95 -1.73
CA ALA A 39 13.97 -12.51 -0.77
C ALA A 39 14.19 -11.05 -0.33
N LEU A 40 15.45 -10.60 -0.17
CA LEU A 40 15.76 -9.23 0.22
C LEU A 40 15.71 -8.23 -0.94
N THR A 41 15.92 -8.67 -2.19
CA THR A 41 15.97 -7.75 -3.34
C THR A 41 14.72 -7.78 -4.22
N GLN A 42 13.90 -8.83 -4.17
CA GLN A 42 12.67 -8.96 -4.97
C GLN A 42 11.40 -8.66 -4.17
N SER A 43 11.49 -8.55 -2.84
CA SER A 43 10.34 -8.12 -2.04
C SER A 43 10.09 -6.63 -2.30
N ASN A 44 8.91 -6.30 -2.84
CA ASN A 44 8.41 -4.94 -2.83
C ASN A 44 8.16 -4.52 -1.37
N ILE A 45 9.05 -3.70 -0.83
CA ILE A 45 8.84 -3.04 0.46
C ILE A 45 7.83 -1.92 0.21
N VAL A 46 6.54 -2.23 0.37
CA VAL A 46 5.47 -1.24 0.24
C VAL A 46 5.41 -0.44 1.54
N ASN A 47 5.93 0.79 1.51
CA ASN A 47 5.72 1.72 2.61
C ASN A 47 4.25 2.19 2.60
N THR A 48 3.47 1.72 3.57
CA THR A 48 2.05 2.05 3.69
C THR A 48 1.79 3.35 4.46
N ASP A 49 2.83 4.08 4.89
CA ASP A 49 2.64 5.37 5.58
C ASP A 49 1.91 6.39 4.71
N GLY A 50 2.13 6.39 3.40
CA GLY A 50 1.38 7.25 2.47
C GLY A 50 -0.12 6.91 2.37
N ILE A 51 -0.55 5.73 2.79
CA ILE A 51 -1.99 5.37 2.84
C ILE A 51 -2.69 6.10 3.99
N LYS A 52 -1.97 6.42 5.08
CA LYS A 52 -2.54 7.17 6.21
C LYS A 52 -2.99 8.58 5.78
N GLU A 53 -2.33 9.16 4.77
CA GLU A 53 -2.70 10.46 4.18
C GLU A 53 -4.04 10.39 3.42
N LEU A 54 -4.50 9.20 3.02
CA LEU A 54 -5.76 9.00 2.28
C LEU A 54 -6.97 8.83 3.21
N ILE A 55 -6.77 8.56 4.50
CA ILE A 55 -7.85 8.33 5.48
C ILE A 55 -8.75 9.56 5.67
N PRO A 56 -8.23 10.80 5.78
CA PRO A 56 -9.07 12.01 5.88
C PRO A 56 -9.96 12.22 4.66
N GLU A 57 -9.43 12.00 3.45
CA GLU A 57 -10.18 12.13 2.20
C GLU A 57 -11.28 11.09 2.10
N LEU A 58 -11.02 9.84 2.50
CA LEU A 58 -12.05 8.80 2.53
C LEU A 58 -13.20 9.13 3.49
N LYS A 59 -12.89 9.71 4.66
CA LYS A 59 -13.91 10.20 5.60
C LYS A 59 -14.75 11.32 5.00
N ARG A 60 -14.13 12.25 4.25
CA ARG A 60 -14.83 13.34 3.57
C ARG A 60 -15.81 12.80 2.52
N VAL A 61 -15.38 11.84 1.71
CA VAL A 61 -16.25 11.15 0.74
C VAL A 61 -17.42 10.45 1.44
N GLY A 62 -17.17 9.71 2.53
CA GLY A 62 -18.21 9.05 3.31
C GLY A 62 -19.25 10.04 3.88
N ASN A 63 -18.79 11.20 4.36
CA ASN A 63 -19.68 12.25 4.86
C ASN A 63 -20.57 12.83 3.74
N ASN A 64 -20.00 13.08 2.57
CA ASN A 64 -20.76 13.61 1.44
C ASN A 64 -21.82 12.61 0.94
N LEU A 65 -21.47 11.32 0.88
CA LEU A 65 -22.43 10.26 0.55
C LEU A 65 -23.58 10.18 1.57
N ASN A 66 -23.28 10.32 2.86
CA ASN A 66 -24.31 10.36 3.90
C ASN A 66 -25.23 11.58 3.76
N GLN A 67 -24.72 12.75 3.38
CA GLN A 67 -25.54 13.94 3.14
C GLN A 67 -26.48 13.75 1.93
N ILE A 68 -25.98 13.15 0.84
CA ILE A 68 -26.79 12.80 -0.33
C ILE A 68 -27.89 11.82 0.07
N ALA A 69 -27.55 10.75 0.80
CA ALA A 69 -28.52 9.76 1.25
C ALA A 69 -29.58 10.38 2.17
N HIS A 70 -29.19 11.24 3.11
CA HIS A 70 -30.12 11.93 4.00
C HIS A 70 -31.09 12.85 3.26
N ALA A 71 -30.63 13.56 2.24
CA ALA A 71 -31.50 14.46 1.48
C ALA A 71 -32.34 13.77 0.40
N LEU A 72 -31.97 12.57 -0.04
CA LEU A 72 -32.85 11.73 -0.84
C LEU A 72 -33.93 11.06 0.03
N ASN A 73 -33.62 10.76 1.29
CA ASN A 73 -34.54 10.12 2.22
C ASN A 73 -35.48 11.10 2.95
N GLY A 74 -35.03 12.35 3.18
CA GLY A 74 -35.87 13.44 3.66
C GLY A 74 -36.38 14.24 2.48
N SER A 75 -37.64 14.67 2.48
CA SER A 75 -38.27 15.50 1.44
C SER A 75 -37.70 16.94 1.34
N SER A 76 -36.37 17.08 1.34
CA SER A 76 -35.65 18.36 1.31
C SER A 76 -35.03 18.59 -0.06
N TYR A 77 -35.04 19.85 -0.50
CA TYR A 77 -34.51 20.26 -1.80
C TYR A 77 -32.98 20.18 -1.81
N TYR A 78 -32.41 19.38 -2.70
CA TYR A 78 -30.96 19.29 -2.87
C TYR A 78 -30.45 20.37 -3.83
N SER A 79 -29.56 21.23 -3.35
CA SER A 79 -29.00 22.32 -4.17
C SER A 79 -28.06 21.76 -5.24
N TYR A 80 -28.32 22.09 -6.51
CA TYR A 80 -27.50 21.69 -7.66
C TYR A 80 -26.03 22.10 -7.50
N ASN A 81 -25.76 23.24 -6.86
CA ASN A 81 -24.40 23.74 -6.62
C ASN A 81 -23.59 22.79 -5.72
N LEU A 82 -24.25 22.16 -4.75
CA LEU A 82 -23.61 21.21 -3.84
C LEU A 82 -23.17 19.93 -4.58
N ILE A 83 -23.91 19.51 -5.61
CA ILE A 83 -23.56 18.38 -6.49
C ILE A 83 -22.31 18.70 -7.30
N THR A 84 -22.27 19.89 -7.90
CA THR A 84 -21.13 20.30 -8.74
C THR A 84 -19.84 20.46 -7.93
N GLU A 85 -19.93 20.99 -6.70
CA GLU A 85 -18.79 21.09 -5.79
C GLU A 85 -18.32 19.70 -5.35
N ASN A 86 -19.25 18.81 -4.99
CA ASN A 86 -18.90 17.43 -4.65
C ASN A 86 -18.21 16.67 -5.79
N GLN A 87 -18.71 16.81 -7.02
CA GLN A 87 -18.10 16.18 -8.18
C GLN A 87 -16.68 16.69 -8.44
N LYS A 88 -16.45 17.98 -8.22
CA LYS A 88 -15.12 18.59 -8.35
C LYS A 88 -14.16 18.03 -7.31
N GLU A 89 -14.57 18.02 -6.03
CA GLU A 89 -13.76 17.47 -4.93
C GLU A 89 -13.42 15.99 -5.14
N LEU A 90 -14.40 15.18 -5.58
CA LEU A 90 -14.17 13.77 -5.91
C LEU A 90 -13.16 13.59 -7.05
N THR A 91 -13.21 14.47 -8.06
CA THR A 91 -12.28 14.44 -9.18
C THR A 91 -10.85 14.79 -8.74
N GLU A 92 -10.69 15.76 -7.83
CA GLU A 92 -9.39 16.16 -7.27
C GLU A 92 -8.77 15.05 -6.40
N ILE A 93 -9.58 14.38 -5.57
CA ILE A 93 -9.14 13.20 -4.81
C ILE A 93 -8.66 12.10 -5.76
N TRP A 94 -9.44 11.81 -6.81
CA TRP A 94 -9.10 10.78 -7.78
C TRP A 94 -7.78 11.07 -8.52
N GLN A 95 -7.55 12.32 -8.92
CA GLN A 95 -6.29 12.71 -9.55
C GLN A 95 -5.10 12.56 -8.59
N SER A 96 -5.26 12.96 -7.33
CA SER A 96 -4.22 12.84 -6.30
C SER A 96 -3.87 11.37 -6.03
N LEU A 97 -4.88 10.50 -5.92
CA LEU A 97 -4.69 9.06 -5.75
C LEU A 97 -3.96 8.44 -6.96
N LYS A 98 -4.35 8.82 -8.19
CA LYS A 98 -3.72 8.32 -9.40
C LYS A 98 -2.23 8.70 -9.46
N GLN A 99 -1.88 9.93 -9.10
CA GLN A 99 -0.48 10.37 -9.03
C GLN A 99 0.32 9.61 -7.98
N PHE A 100 -0.26 9.35 -6.81
CA PHE A 100 0.37 8.58 -5.74
C PHE A 100 0.66 7.13 -6.19
N LEU A 101 -0.31 6.48 -6.82
CA LEU A 101 -0.15 5.11 -7.34
C LEU A 101 0.88 5.05 -8.48
N GLN A 102 0.96 6.06 -9.33
CA GLN A 102 1.97 6.15 -10.40
C GLN A 102 3.40 6.35 -9.87
N LYS A 103 3.58 7.00 -8.72
CA LYS A 103 4.89 7.19 -8.09
C LYS A 103 5.41 5.94 -7.37
N GLN A 104 4.55 4.96 -7.11
CA GLN A 104 4.92 3.69 -6.46
C GLN A 104 5.16 2.54 -7.45
N ALA A 105 4.86 2.72 -8.73
CA ALA A 105 5.16 1.77 -9.81
C ALA A 105 6.53 2.04 -10.43
#